data_AF-A0A6A1TRR9-F1
#
_entry.id   AF-A0A6A1TRR9-F1
#
_cell.length_a   1.000
_cell.length_b   1.000
_cell.length_c   1.000
_cell.angle_alpha   90.00
_cell.angle_beta   90.00
_cell.angle_gamma   90.00
#
_symmetry.space_group_name_H-M   'P 1'
#
loop_
_entity.id
_entity.type
_entity.pdbx_description
1 polymer ?
#
loop_
_entity_poly.entity_id
_entity_poly.type
_entity_poly.pdbx_seq_one_letter_code
_entity_poly.pdbx_strand_id
1 'polypeptide(L)'
;MNQKIDQQTLENTTFGQTFQRSWDGKSWQRHALLLVQLRHGAQNVQIVPDRVQGDAGLEFFTIDGCLYQCYAPEEPGNTAKSSSAMKQKATRDLPKLRDKQVVIAEILTGLKCSRWILLCPFLDDKAVVSHVRAKGMEIRQLGLPFLAEDFEALVQSQEDFAKEIAQLRSLPIGPDLIIPPTTDEAVNSQDGTPLVKTLDDKLGRAFPRASETKRIDIRKAYVRNHIKRENTLDTLKTDHPILWERAWQTINAEENRLELLGSAGAASPSDHLRESLTRIEQGLAKDLPSVAHATISELSAGTLCDWLMRCPLDFDSET
;
A
#
# COMPACT_ATOMS: atom_id res chain seq x y z
N MET A 1 -22.17 -49.71 -19.08
CA MET A 1 -21.78 -48.39 -19.61
C MET A 1 -22.17 -47.36 -18.57
N ASN A 2 -21.31 -47.14 -17.57
CA ASN A 2 -21.51 -46.18 -16.48
C ASN A 2 -20.13 -45.58 -16.18
N GLN A 3 -19.91 -44.36 -16.68
CA GLN A 3 -18.70 -43.60 -16.38
C GLN A 3 -18.86 -43.00 -14.98
N LYS A 4 -17.96 -43.39 -14.08
CA LYS A 4 -17.69 -42.69 -12.82
C LYS A 4 -17.12 -41.33 -13.18
N ILE A 5 -17.79 -40.26 -12.76
CA ILE A 5 -17.25 -38.92 -12.75
C ILE A 5 -16.40 -38.81 -11.48
N ASP A 6 -15.13 -38.50 -11.68
CA ASP A 6 -14.10 -38.32 -10.67
C ASP A 6 -14.49 -37.20 -9.70
N GLN A 7 -14.80 -37.58 -8.46
CA GLN A 7 -14.86 -36.66 -7.32
C GLN A 7 -13.46 -36.59 -6.69
N GLN A 8 -12.54 -35.89 -7.34
CA GLN A 8 -11.23 -35.58 -6.75
C GLN A 8 -10.61 -34.36 -7.45
N THR A 9 -10.93 -33.16 -6.96
CA THR A 9 -10.03 -32.00 -6.76
C THR A 9 -10.84 -30.71 -6.53
N LEU A 10 -11.35 -30.56 -5.31
CA LEU A 10 -11.58 -29.25 -4.70
C LEU A 10 -10.83 -29.27 -3.38
N GLU A 11 -9.50 -29.44 -3.48
CA GLU A 11 -8.62 -29.21 -2.34
C GLU A 11 -8.46 -27.71 -2.16
N ASN A 12 -8.97 -27.25 -1.01
CA ASN A 12 -8.77 -25.94 -0.41
C ASN A 12 -7.35 -25.41 -0.66
N THR A 13 -7.22 -24.45 -1.56
CA THR A 13 -6.05 -23.58 -1.59
C THR A 13 -6.27 -22.46 -0.57
N THR A 14 -6.17 -22.80 0.72
CA THR A 14 -6.04 -21.79 1.78
C THR A 14 -4.64 -21.21 1.66
N PHE A 15 -4.44 -20.26 0.75
CA PHE A 15 -3.27 -19.38 0.81
C PHE A 15 -3.33 -18.71 2.19
N GLY A 16 -2.43 -19.10 3.09
CA GLY A 16 -2.30 -18.45 4.39
C GLY A 16 -2.17 -16.96 4.16
N GLN A 17 -3.16 -16.17 4.58
CA GLN A 17 -3.10 -14.73 4.42
C GLN A 17 -1.94 -14.22 5.28
N THR A 18 -0.84 -13.84 4.64
CA THR A 18 0.28 -13.22 5.33
C THR A 18 -0.04 -11.74 5.54
N PHE A 19 -0.10 -11.32 6.80
CA PHE A 19 -0.30 -9.93 7.18
C PHE A 19 1.04 -9.22 7.37
N GLN A 20 1.12 -7.93 6.99
CA GLN A 20 2.33 -7.13 7.19
C GLN A 20 2.58 -6.94 8.68
N ARG A 21 3.78 -7.30 9.17
CA ARG A 21 4.12 -7.21 10.60
C ARG A 21 4.85 -5.93 10.97
N SER A 22 5.67 -5.40 10.05
CA SER A 22 6.46 -4.20 10.27
C SER A 22 5.68 -2.96 9.87
N TRP A 23 5.46 -2.07 10.83
CA TRP A 23 4.77 -0.80 10.65
C TRP A 23 5.45 0.28 11.50
N ASP A 24 5.53 1.50 10.98
CA ASP A 24 5.71 2.64 11.86
C ASP A 24 4.39 2.94 12.60
N GLY A 25 4.48 3.55 13.78
CA GLY A 25 3.32 3.78 14.64
C GLY A 25 2.20 4.58 13.98
N LYS A 26 2.53 5.59 13.16
CA LYS A 26 1.53 6.46 12.51
C LYS A 26 0.84 5.75 11.35
N SER A 27 1.57 5.01 10.54
CA SER A 27 0.97 4.21 9.46
C SER A 27 0.09 3.10 10.03
N TRP A 28 0.50 2.48 11.13
CA TRP A 28 -0.35 1.51 11.83
C TRP A 28 -1.64 2.15 12.35
N GLN A 29 -1.57 3.31 13.01
CA GLN A 29 -2.77 4.04 13.48
C GLN A 29 -3.74 4.34 12.33
N ARG A 30 -3.24 4.83 11.19
CA ARG A 30 -4.06 5.11 10.00
C ARG A 30 -4.71 3.84 9.43
N HIS A 31 -3.95 2.75 9.32
CA HIS A 31 -4.47 1.48 8.83
C HIS A 31 -5.51 0.89 9.79
N ALA A 32 -5.22 0.87 11.09
CA ALA A 32 -6.11 0.41 12.14
C ALA A 32 -7.44 1.18 12.14
N LEU A 33 -7.41 2.50 11.95
CA LEU A 33 -8.63 3.31 11.84
C LEU A 33 -9.54 2.82 10.70
N LEU A 34 -8.99 2.54 9.51
CA LEU A 34 -9.78 2.02 8.39
C LEU A 34 -10.44 0.68 8.73
N LEU A 35 -9.70 -0.21 9.39
CA LEU A 35 -10.23 -1.52 9.82
C LEU A 35 -11.37 -1.36 10.82
N VAL A 36 -11.21 -0.46 11.79
CA VAL A 36 -12.23 -0.18 12.81
C VAL A 36 -13.45 0.51 12.19
N GLN A 37 -13.27 1.42 11.25
CA GLN A 37 -14.36 2.06 10.51
C GLN A 37 -15.14 1.06 9.66
N LEU A 38 -14.48 0.08 9.05
CA LEU A 38 -15.19 -0.97 8.33
C LEU A 38 -15.98 -1.90 9.26
N ARG A 39 -15.41 -2.22 10.43
CA ARG A 39 -16.06 -3.08 11.43
C ARG A 39 -17.29 -2.44 12.06
N HIS A 40 -17.13 -1.22 12.55
CA HIS A 40 -18.16 -0.53 13.34
C HIS A 40 -19.05 0.38 12.49
N GLY A 41 -18.66 0.63 11.23
CA GLY A 41 -19.23 1.65 10.36
C GLY A 41 -18.55 2.99 10.58
N ALA A 42 -18.14 3.66 9.49
CA ALA A 42 -17.32 4.88 9.60
C ALA A 42 -17.99 6.03 10.36
N GLN A 43 -19.33 6.12 10.31
CA GLN A 43 -20.11 7.12 11.08
C GLN A 43 -20.13 6.82 12.58
N ASN A 44 -19.74 5.61 12.99
CA ASN A 44 -19.76 5.16 14.37
C ASN A 44 -18.38 5.18 15.03
N VAL A 45 -17.36 5.77 14.38
CA VAL A 45 -15.99 5.84 14.90
C VAL A 45 -15.55 7.30 14.97
N GLN A 46 -15.13 7.73 16.15
CA GLN A 46 -14.66 9.08 16.41
C GLN A 46 -13.17 9.05 16.78
N ILE A 47 -12.36 9.76 15.99
CA ILE A 47 -10.94 9.99 16.29
C ILE A 47 -10.83 10.97 17.45
N VAL A 48 -9.88 10.72 18.35
CA VAL A 48 -9.49 11.69 19.39
C VAL A 48 -8.22 12.39 18.93
N PRO A 49 -8.28 13.67 18.52
CA PRO A 49 -7.10 14.39 18.01
C PRO A 49 -6.06 14.60 19.11
N ASP A 50 -4.77 14.50 18.77
CA ASP A 50 -3.66 14.59 19.72
C ASP A 50 -2.93 15.96 19.72
N ARG A 51 -3.23 16.82 18.74
CA ARG A 51 -2.50 18.07 18.48
C ARG A 51 -2.52 19.08 19.64
N VAL A 52 -3.59 19.09 20.43
CA VAL A 52 -3.75 20.01 21.56
C VAL A 52 -3.92 19.18 22.82
N GLN A 53 -2.91 19.18 23.69
CA GLN A 53 -2.89 18.45 24.97
C GLN A 53 -2.95 16.91 24.88
N GLY A 54 -2.70 16.34 23.70
CA GLY A 54 -2.68 14.90 23.47
C GLY A 54 -4.07 14.27 23.35
N ASP A 55 -4.09 12.97 23.13
CA ASP A 55 -5.24 12.14 22.74
C ASP A 55 -6.03 11.56 23.93
N ALA A 56 -5.80 12.07 25.14
CA ALA A 56 -6.29 11.46 26.38
C ALA A 56 -5.94 9.95 26.56
N GLY A 57 -4.97 9.42 25.83
CA GLY A 57 -4.60 8.00 25.83
C GLY A 57 -5.49 7.10 24.96
N LEU A 58 -6.29 7.67 24.07
CA LEU A 58 -7.20 6.99 23.16
C LEU A 58 -6.97 7.47 21.74
N GLU A 59 -6.78 6.57 20.78
CA GLU A 59 -6.65 6.97 19.37
C GLU A 59 -8.02 7.28 18.76
N PHE A 60 -8.99 6.41 19.06
CA PHE A 60 -10.38 6.54 18.64
C PHE A 60 -11.29 5.74 19.56
N PHE A 61 -12.57 6.10 19.56
CA PHE A 61 -13.63 5.35 20.23
C PHE A 61 -14.80 5.10 19.27
N THR A 62 -15.65 4.14 19.63
CA THR A 62 -16.82 3.77 18.85
C THR A 62 -18.10 3.98 19.64
N ILE A 63 -19.20 4.28 18.96
CA ILE A 63 -20.50 4.57 19.63
C ILE A 63 -21.14 3.31 20.20
N ASP A 64 -20.70 2.13 19.76
CA ASP A 64 -21.06 0.83 20.33
C ASP A 64 -20.15 0.41 21.51
N GLY A 65 -19.31 1.32 22.02
CA GLY A 65 -18.69 1.18 23.34
C GLY A 65 -17.30 0.54 23.34
N CYS A 66 -16.51 0.73 22.28
CA CYS A 66 -15.10 0.32 22.25
C CYS A 66 -14.16 1.53 22.33
N LEU A 67 -13.11 1.40 23.15
CA LEU A 67 -12.00 2.33 23.27
C LEU A 67 -10.76 1.70 22.63
N TYR A 68 -10.13 2.38 21.68
CA TYR A 68 -8.98 1.84 20.97
C TYR A 68 -7.68 2.57 21.30
N GLN A 69 -6.62 1.79 21.43
CA GLN A 69 -5.24 2.26 21.53
C GLN A 69 -4.39 1.41 20.59
N CYS A 70 -3.62 2.05 19.71
CA CYS A 70 -2.85 1.38 18.66
C CYS A 70 -1.39 1.21 19.09
N TYR A 71 -0.78 0.09 18.71
CA TYR A 71 0.64 -0.13 18.97
C TYR A 71 1.31 -1.05 17.96
N ALA A 72 2.32 -0.52 17.25
CA ALA A 72 3.22 -1.30 16.40
C ALA A 72 4.57 -1.49 17.13
N PRO A 73 4.99 -2.74 17.43
CA PRO A 73 6.30 -3.00 18.02
C PRO A 73 7.46 -2.68 17.06
N GLU A 74 8.56 -2.13 17.58
CA GLU A 74 9.75 -1.76 16.81
C GLU A 74 10.54 -2.96 16.27
N GLU A 75 10.50 -4.11 16.97
CA GLU A 75 11.20 -5.35 16.59
C GLU A 75 10.20 -6.48 16.26
N PRO A 76 9.46 -6.40 15.13
CA PRO A 76 8.38 -7.34 14.81
C PRO A 76 8.83 -8.78 14.53
N GLY A 77 10.13 -9.00 14.29
CA GLY A 77 10.75 -10.31 14.13
C GLY A 77 11.20 -10.98 15.43
N ASN A 78 11.13 -10.28 16.56
CA ASN A 78 11.51 -10.83 17.87
C ASN A 78 10.27 -10.94 18.77
N THR A 79 9.70 -12.14 18.87
CA THR A 79 8.48 -12.38 19.64
C THR A 79 8.61 -11.99 21.11
N ALA A 80 9.75 -12.26 21.76
CA ALA A 80 9.95 -11.93 23.17
C ALA A 80 10.00 -10.42 23.42
N LYS A 81 10.72 -9.68 22.56
CA LYS A 81 10.80 -8.21 22.68
C LYS A 81 9.47 -7.55 22.32
N SER A 82 8.84 -7.96 21.22
CA SER A 82 7.54 -7.42 20.81
C SER A 82 6.45 -7.70 21.85
N SER A 83 6.39 -8.90 22.42
CA SER A 83 5.43 -9.21 23.49
C SER A 83 5.68 -8.40 24.76
N SER A 84 6.94 -8.24 25.17
CA SER A 84 7.32 -7.35 26.28
C SER A 84 6.85 -5.92 26.03
N ALA A 85 7.08 -5.39 24.83
CA ALA A 85 6.71 -4.03 24.48
C ALA A 85 5.19 -3.80 24.44
N MET A 86 4.42 -4.75 23.91
CA MET A 86 2.94 -4.73 23.96
C MET A 86 2.41 -4.72 25.39
N LYS A 87 2.96 -5.58 26.27
CA LYS A 87 2.60 -5.61 27.70
C LYS A 87 2.91 -4.27 28.38
N GLN A 88 4.08 -3.69 28.09
CA GLN A 88 4.45 -2.37 28.63
C GLN A 88 3.53 -1.26 28.14
N LYS A 89 3.13 -1.27 26.86
CA LYS A 89 2.17 -0.31 26.32
C LYS A 89 0.84 -0.38 27.09
N ALA A 90 0.29 -1.58 27.29
CA ALA A 90 -0.93 -1.76 28.08
C ALA A 90 -0.76 -1.27 29.53
N THR A 91 0.36 -1.60 30.19
CA THR A 91 0.67 -1.15 31.55
C THR A 91 0.72 0.38 31.68
N ARG A 92 1.20 1.08 30.64
CA ARG A 92 1.27 2.55 30.65
C ARG A 92 -0.06 3.21 30.29
N ASP A 93 -0.83 2.60 29.40
CA ASP A 93 -1.97 3.27 28.78
C ASP A 93 -3.30 3.00 29.47
N LEU A 94 -3.54 1.78 29.98
CA LEU A 94 -4.78 1.48 30.72
C LEU A 94 -5.00 2.41 31.94
N PRO A 95 -3.98 2.71 32.77
CA PRO A 95 -4.14 3.67 33.88
C PRO A 95 -4.56 5.07 33.45
N LYS A 96 -4.35 5.46 32.18
CA LYS A 96 -4.78 6.77 31.66
C LYS A 96 -6.31 6.92 31.70
N LEU A 97 -7.07 5.82 31.65
CA LEU A 97 -8.52 5.86 31.86
C LEU A 97 -8.88 6.47 33.21
N ARG A 98 -8.13 6.13 34.28
CA ARG A 98 -8.27 6.76 35.59
C ARG A 98 -7.68 8.18 35.60
N ASP A 99 -6.44 8.32 35.13
CA ASP A 99 -5.69 9.58 35.29
C ASP A 99 -6.30 10.73 34.50
N LYS A 100 -6.97 10.43 33.38
CA LYS A 100 -7.63 11.39 32.49
C LYS A 100 -9.15 11.25 32.49
N GLN A 101 -9.73 10.66 33.54
CA GLN A 101 -11.15 10.32 33.61
C GLN A 101 -12.09 11.50 33.33
N VAL A 102 -11.73 12.73 33.74
CA VAL A 102 -12.55 13.93 33.53
C VAL A 102 -12.67 14.23 32.03
N VAL A 103 -11.53 14.34 31.35
CA VAL A 103 -11.48 14.61 29.90
C VAL A 103 -12.14 13.49 29.12
N ILE A 104 -11.92 12.23 29.50
CA ILE A 104 -12.53 11.07 28.83
C ILE A 104 -14.05 11.07 29.02
N ALA A 105 -14.55 11.38 30.22
CA ALA A 105 -15.99 11.46 30.47
C ALA A 105 -16.66 12.58 29.64
N GLU A 106 -15.99 13.73 29.47
CA GLU A 106 -16.45 14.81 28.61
C GLU A 106 -16.52 14.38 27.14
N ILE A 107 -15.46 13.75 26.62
CA ILE A 107 -15.42 13.25 25.22
C ILE A 107 -16.53 12.22 24.98
N LEU A 108 -16.74 11.29 25.92
CA LEU A 108 -17.71 10.21 25.77
C LEU A 108 -19.17 10.66 26.01
N THR A 109 -19.39 11.80 26.66
CA THR A 109 -20.73 12.39 26.87
C THR A 109 -21.78 11.37 27.33
N GLY A 110 -21.45 10.59 28.38
CA GLY A 110 -22.36 9.58 28.96
C GLY A 110 -22.36 8.21 28.26
N LEU A 111 -21.62 8.03 27.16
CA LEU A 111 -21.40 6.72 26.56
C LEU A 111 -20.72 5.77 27.55
N LYS A 112 -21.25 4.55 27.64
CA LYS A 112 -20.68 3.45 28.44
C LYS A 112 -19.88 2.52 27.54
N CYS A 113 -18.59 2.37 27.84
CA CYS A 113 -17.70 1.53 27.08
C CYS A 113 -17.49 0.18 27.77
N SER A 114 -17.71 -0.89 27.03
CA SER A 114 -17.55 -2.27 27.49
C SER A 114 -16.18 -2.85 27.12
N ARG A 115 -15.46 -2.26 26.16
CA ARG A 115 -14.16 -2.78 25.70
C ARG A 115 -13.09 -1.70 25.66
N TRP A 116 -11.90 -2.03 26.13
CA TRP A 116 -10.67 -1.34 25.76
C TRP A 116 -9.82 -2.30 24.94
N ILE A 117 -9.34 -1.86 23.78
CA ILE A 117 -8.67 -2.73 22.80
C ILE A 117 -7.29 -2.17 22.50
N LEU A 118 -6.26 -2.97 22.81
CA LEU A 118 -4.93 -2.79 22.27
C LEU A 118 -4.88 -3.42 20.88
N LEU A 119 -4.85 -2.59 19.84
CA LEU A 119 -4.82 -3.05 18.45
C LEU A 119 -3.37 -3.06 17.94
N CYS A 120 -2.84 -4.25 17.68
CA CYS A 120 -1.46 -4.50 17.25
C CYS A 120 -1.42 -5.11 15.83
N PRO A 121 -0.32 -5.00 15.06
CA PRO A 121 -0.24 -5.65 13.75
C PRO A 121 -0.34 -7.19 13.81
N PHE A 122 0.13 -7.80 14.89
CA PHE A 122 0.15 -9.25 15.12
C PHE A 122 0.03 -9.56 16.62
N LEU A 123 -0.23 -10.82 16.97
CA LEU A 123 -0.30 -11.30 18.35
C LEU A 123 0.20 -12.75 18.45
N ASP A 124 1.49 -12.93 18.70
CA ASP A 124 2.10 -14.28 18.71
C ASP A 124 2.24 -14.90 20.11
N ASP A 125 2.20 -14.08 21.16
CA ASP A 125 2.45 -14.51 22.54
C ASP A 125 1.19 -14.34 23.39
N LYS A 126 0.60 -15.46 23.81
CA LYS A 126 -0.57 -15.49 24.70
C LYS A 126 -0.36 -14.78 26.04
N ALA A 127 0.88 -14.60 26.49
CA ALA A 127 1.18 -13.85 27.70
C ALA A 127 0.80 -12.35 27.59
N VAL A 128 0.70 -11.80 26.38
CA VAL A 128 0.18 -10.44 26.17
C VAL A 128 -1.31 -10.39 26.51
N VAL A 129 -2.07 -11.41 26.09
CA VAL A 129 -3.51 -11.52 26.37
C VAL A 129 -3.77 -11.59 27.88
N SER A 130 -3.08 -12.49 28.60
CA SER A 130 -3.27 -12.63 30.04
C SER A 130 -2.91 -11.35 30.80
N HIS A 131 -1.82 -10.69 30.40
CA HIS A 131 -1.36 -9.44 31.01
C HIS A 131 -2.35 -8.29 30.79
N VAL A 132 -2.81 -8.08 29.55
CA VAL A 132 -3.76 -7.01 29.21
C VAL A 132 -5.09 -7.24 29.92
N ARG A 133 -5.60 -8.48 29.95
CA ARG A 133 -6.83 -8.81 30.69
C ARG A 133 -6.70 -8.53 32.18
N ALA A 134 -5.59 -8.92 32.81
CA ALA A 134 -5.33 -8.64 34.22
C ALA A 134 -5.34 -7.13 34.52
N LYS A 135 -4.68 -6.33 33.67
CA LYS A 135 -4.72 -4.86 33.78
C LYS A 135 -6.11 -4.27 33.55
N GLY A 136 -6.89 -4.82 32.61
CA GLY A 136 -8.27 -4.42 32.41
C GLY A 136 -9.13 -4.64 33.66
N MET A 137 -8.95 -5.78 34.33
CA MET A 137 -9.65 -6.09 35.58
C MET A 137 -9.31 -5.11 36.71
N GLU A 138 -8.04 -4.73 36.85
CA GLU A 138 -7.63 -3.68 37.81
C GLU A 138 -8.37 -2.36 37.54
N ILE A 139 -8.51 -1.95 36.27
CA ILE A 139 -9.23 -0.73 35.89
C ILE A 139 -10.74 -0.85 36.12
N ARG A 140 -11.34 -2.00 35.79
CA ARG A 140 -12.78 -2.26 36.01
C ARG A 140 -13.18 -2.04 37.47
N GLN A 141 -12.34 -2.50 38.41
CA GLN A 141 -12.59 -2.38 39.85
C GLN A 141 -12.65 -0.93 40.34
N LEU A 142 -12.13 0.03 39.57
CA LEU A 142 -12.20 1.46 39.92
C LEU A 142 -13.60 2.06 39.72
N GLY A 143 -14.51 1.37 39.02
CA GLY A 143 -15.89 1.83 38.84
C GLY A 143 -16.02 3.18 38.10
N LEU A 144 -15.15 3.42 37.11
CA LEU A 144 -15.12 4.68 36.38
C LEU A 144 -16.47 4.94 35.68
N PRO A 145 -16.97 6.19 35.68
CA PRO A 145 -18.36 6.50 35.30
C PRO A 145 -18.68 6.26 33.83
N PHE A 146 -17.68 6.08 32.95
CA PHE A 146 -17.87 5.77 31.53
C PHE A 146 -17.58 4.31 31.18
N LEU A 147 -17.23 3.47 32.16
CA LEU A 147 -17.06 2.03 31.93
C LEU A 147 -18.36 1.30 32.23
N ALA A 148 -18.69 0.32 31.38
CA ALA A 148 -19.80 -0.59 31.61
C ALA A 148 -19.46 -1.63 32.68
N GLU A 149 -20.48 -2.24 33.27
CA GLU A 149 -20.29 -3.29 34.28
C GLU A 149 -19.53 -4.48 33.74
N ASP A 150 -19.67 -4.82 32.45
CA ASP A 150 -19.01 -5.93 31.76
C ASP A 150 -17.66 -5.56 31.14
N PHE A 151 -17.04 -4.44 31.57
CA PHE A 151 -15.81 -3.93 30.96
C PHE A 151 -14.68 -4.97 30.92
N GLU A 152 -14.01 -5.05 29.77
CA GLU A 152 -12.90 -5.98 29.50
C GLU A 152 -11.82 -5.29 28.66
N ALA A 153 -10.55 -5.55 28.98
CA ALA A 153 -9.42 -5.16 28.14
C ALA A 153 -9.00 -6.32 27.25
N LEU A 154 -8.93 -6.09 25.95
CA LEU A 154 -8.62 -7.07 24.93
C LEU A 154 -7.39 -6.67 24.11
N VAL A 155 -6.80 -7.64 23.44
CA VAL A 155 -5.77 -7.43 22.42
C VAL A 155 -6.32 -7.99 21.13
N GLN A 156 -6.25 -7.20 20.07
CA GLN A 156 -6.66 -7.62 18.73
C GLN A 156 -5.53 -7.38 17.75
N SER A 157 -5.56 -8.11 16.64
CA SER A 157 -4.60 -8.01 15.56
C SER A 157 -5.26 -8.00 14.19
N GLN A 158 -4.47 -7.87 13.12
CA GLN A 158 -4.96 -7.96 11.74
C GLN A 158 -5.75 -9.25 11.48
N GLU A 159 -5.40 -10.36 12.14
CA GLU A 159 -6.12 -11.63 12.00
C GLU A 159 -7.58 -11.51 12.45
N ASP A 160 -7.84 -10.74 13.51
CA ASP A 160 -9.19 -10.48 13.98
C ASP A 160 -10.00 -9.66 12.97
N PHE A 161 -9.33 -8.90 12.09
CA PHE A 161 -9.90 -8.02 11.06
C PHE A 161 -9.79 -8.60 9.64
N ALA A 162 -9.67 -9.92 9.49
CA ALA A 162 -9.48 -10.56 8.18
C ALA A 162 -10.57 -10.21 7.15
N LYS A 163 -11.84 -10.02 7.59
CA LYS A 163 -12.95 -9.64 6.72
C LYS A 163 -12.81 -8.20 6.22
N GLU A 164 -12.50 -7.27 7.13
CA GLU A 164 -12.30 -5.86 6.83
C GLU A 164 -11.07 -5.66 5.93
N ILE A 165 -9.99 -6.41 6.17
CA ILE A 165 -8.81 -6.41 5.30
C ILE A 165 -9.16 -6.95 3.90
N ALA A 166 -9.95 -8.02 3.81
CA ALA A 166 -10.42 -8.53 2.52
C ALA A 166 -11.29 -7.52 1.78
N GLN A 167 -12.14 -6.77 2.51
CA GLN A 167 -12.93 -5.68 1.95
C GLN A 167 -12.07 -4.50 1.47
N LEU A 168 -11.07 -4.06 2.24
CA LEU A 168 -10.13 -3.02 1.79
C LEU A 168 -9.40 -3.45 0.51
N ARG A 169 -8.97 -4.72 0.45
CA ARG A 169 -8.30 -5.29 -0.73
C ARG A 169 -9.22 -5.38 -1.96
N SER A 170 -10.54 -5.40 -1.79
CA SER A 170 -11.52 -5.46 -2.88
C SER A 170 -12.06 -4.08 -3.29
N LEU A 171 -11.76 -3.02 -2.55
CA LEU A 171 -12.12 -1.66 -2.95
C LEU A 171 -11.33 -1.26 -4.21
N PRO A 172 -12.00 -0.70 -5.25
CA PRO A 172 -11.35 -0.22 -6.46
C PRO A 172 -10.59 1.11 -6.25
N ILE A 173 -10.41 1.54 -5.01
CA ILE A 173 -9.63 2.73 -4.65
C ILE A 173 -8.21 2.25 -4.40
N GLY A 174 -7.32 2.60 -5.32
CA GLY A 174 -5.89 2.34 -5.20
C GLY A 174 -5.27 2.95 -3.97
N PRO A 175 -4.03 2.54 -3.66
CA PRO A 175 -3.23 3.36 -2.75
C PRO A 175 -3.17 4.80 -3.25
N ASP A 176 -3.23 5.76 -2.33
CA ASP A 176 -2.90 7.15 -2.65
C ASP A 176 -1.42 7.22 -3.04
N LEU A 177 -1.13 7.32 -4.34
CA LEU A 177 0.22 7.48 -4.86
C LEU A 177 0.53 8.97 -4.99
N ILE A 178 1.30 9.51 -4.05
CA ILE A 178 1.81 10.89 -4.13
C ILE A 178 3.09 10.86 -4.96
N ILE A 179 2.94 10.93 -6.27
CA ILE A 179 4.06 10.90 -7.22
C ILE A 179 4.69 12.30 -7.30
N PRO A 180 6.00 12.46 -7.06
CA PRO A 180 6.68 13.74 -7.24
C PRO A 180 6.47 14.29 -8.65
N PRO A 181 6.10 15.58 -8.80
CA PRO A 181 5.87 16.16 -10.12
C PRO A 181 7.16 16.19 -10.93
N THR A 182 7.06 15.91 -12.23
CA THR A 182 8.19 16.06 -13.15
C THR A 182 8.34 17.52 -13.57
N THR A 183 9.43 18.17 -13.17
CA THR A 183 9.70 19.58 -13.50
C THR A 183 10.50 19.72 -14.79
N ASP A 184 10.48 20.92 -15.39
CA ASP A 184 11.26 21.20 -16.60
C ASP A 184 12.77 21.16 -16.32
N GLU A 185 13.22 21.54 -15.11
CA GLU A 185 14.61 21.42 -14.69
C GLU A 185 15.06 19.95 -14.65
N ALA A 186 14.20 19.05 -14.15
CA ALA A 186 14.50 17.61 -14.13
C ALA A 186 14.58 17.02 -15.55
N VAL A 187 13.76 17.51 -16.49
CA VAL A 187 13.83 17.11 -17.90
C VAL A 187 15.10 17.65 -18.55
N ASN A 188 15.40 18.94 -18.39
CA ASN A 188 16.57 19.58 -19.01
C ASN A 188 17.89 19.06 -18.44
N SER A 189 17.92 18.58 -17.18
CA SER A 189 19.13 18.00 -16.58
C SER A 189 19.56 16.68 -17.21
N GLN A 190 18.68 16.02 -17.99
CA GLN A 190 19.00 14.82 -18.75
C GLN A 190 19.68 15.11 -20.09
N ASP A 191 19.73 16.39 -20.52
CA ASP A 191 20.35 16.74 -21.80
C ASP A 191 21.82 16.31 -21.85
N GLY A 192 22.21 15.69 -22.95
CA GLY A 192 23.58 15.21 -23.16
C GLY A 192 23.94 13.90 -22.45
N THR A 193 23.04 13.32 -21.66
CA THR A 193 23.22 11.97 -21.11
C THR A 193 23.26 10.92 -22.23
N PRO A 194 23.90 9.76 -22.01
CA PRO A 194 23.91 8.68 -23.00
C PRO A 194 22.51 8.24 -23.45
N LEU A 195 21.55 8.17 -22.53
CA LEU A 195 20.16 7.81 -22.83
C LEU A 195 19.50 8.81 -23.78
N VAL A 196 19.70 10.10 -23.55
CA VAL A 196 19.15 11.16 -24.42
C VAL A 196 19.82 11.18 -25.79
N LYS A 197 21.13 10.93 -25.87
CA LYS A 197 21.83 10.84 -27.16
C LYS A 197 21.29 9.68 -28.01
N THR A 198 21.10 8.50 -27.41
CA THR A 198 20.48 7.35 -28.08
C THR A 198 19.09 7.70 -28.62
N LEU A 199 18.30 8.44 -27.84
CA LEU A 199 16.98 8.90 -28.26
C LEU A 199 17.07 9.91 -29.41
N ASP A 200 17.98 10.89 -29.36
CA ASP A 200 18.18 11.88 -30.42
C ASP A 200 18.55 11.22 -31.76
N ASP A 201 19.44 10.22 -31.75
CA ASP A 201 19.81 9.47 -32.96
C ASP A 201 18.62 8.72 -33.57
N LYS A 202 17.75 8.16 -32.72
CA LYS A 202 16.51 7.48 -33.17
C LYS A 202 15.49 8.47 -33.73
N LEU A 203 15.29 9.61 -33.05
CA LEU A 203 14.37 10.65 -33.50
C LEU A 203 14.84 11.29 -34.82
N GLY A 204 16.15 11.44 -35.01
CA GLY A 204 16.74 11.92 -36.27
C GLY A 204 16.39 11.03 -37.46
N ARG A 205 16.44 9.71 -37.27
CA ARG A 205 16.08 8.71 -38.29
C ARG A 205 14.58 8.57 -38.50
N ALA A 206 13.80 8.56 -37.43
CA ALA A 206 12.34 8.43 -37.50
C ALA A 206 11.67 9.67 -38.09
N PHE A 207 12.25 10.85 -37.88
CA PHE A 207 11.70 12.13 -38.32
C PHE A 207 12.72 12.95 -39.13
N PRO A 208 13.19 12.46 -40.30
CA PRO A 208 14.29 13.07 -41.04
C PRO A 208 13.93 14.46 -41.59
N ARG A 209 12.63 14.75 -41.76
CA ARG A 209 12.09 16.03 -42.26
C ARG A 209 11.61 16.98 -41.16
N ALA A 210 11.64 16.58 -39.88
CA ALA A 210 11.26 17.45 -38.78
C ALA A 210 12.35 18.52 -38.54
N SER A 211 11.93 19.73 -38.16
CA SER A 211 12.86 20.76 -37.71
C SER A 211 13.53 20.36 -36.40
N GLU A 212 14.71 20.94 -36.14
CA GLU A 212 15.45 20.71 -34.90
C GLU A 212 14.59 21.00 -33.66
N THR A 213 13.91 22.16 -33.65
CA THR A 213 12.99 22.54 -32.56
C THR A 213 11.92 21.48 -32.32
N LYS A 214 11.33 20.92 -33.38
CA LYS A 214 10.29 19.90 -33.23
C LYS A 214 10.85 18.58 -32.70
N ARG A 215 12.08 18.21 -33.05
CA ARG A 215 12.75 17.02 -32.48
C ARG A 215 13.06 17.23 -31.00
N ILE A 216 13.49 18.43 -30.61
CA ILE A 216 13.71 18.80 -29.20
C ILE A 216 12.40 18.68 -28.40
N ASP A 217 11.27 19.16 -28.92
CA ASP A 217 9.98 19.06 -28.24
C ASP A 217 9.54 17.61 -28.05
N ILE A 218 9.71 16.78 -29.08
CA ILE A 218 9.44 15.34 -29.00
C ILE A 218 10.35 14.69 -27.97
N ARG A 219 11.67 14.95 -28.02
CA ARG A 219 12.64 14.46 -27.02
C ARG A 219 12.18 14.78 -25.60
N LYS A 220 11.84 16.05 -25.33
CA LYS A 220 11.39 16.48 -24.00
C LYS A 220 10.14 15.72 -23.52
N ALA A 221 9.24 15.37 -24.43
CA ALA A 221 8.07 14.56 -24.09
C ALA A 221 8.46 13.12 -23.67
N TYR A 222 9.38 12.48 -24.39
CA TYR A 222 9.88 11.14 -24.03
C TYR A 222 10.61 11.14 -22.69
N VAL A 223 11.54 12.08 -22.50
CA VAL A 223 12.29 12.22 -21.24
C VAL A 223 11.34 12.48 -20.06
N ARG A 224 10.34 13.34 -20.23
CA ARG A 224 9.34 13.61 -19.19
C ARG A 224 8.57 12.34 -18.79
N ASN A 225 8.14 11.54 -19.76
CA ASN A 225 7.43 10.28 -19.46
C ASN A 225 8.34 9.23 -18.82
N HIS A 226 9.62 9.17 -19.21
CA HIS A 226 10.62 8.35 -18.54
C HIS A 226 10.78 8.76 -17.07
N ILE A 227 10.95 10.05 -16.76
CA ILE A 227 11.09 10.52 -15.38
C ILE A 227 9.80 10.25 -14.57
N LYS A 228 8.61 10.45 -15.16
CA LYS A 228 7.34 10.09 -14.50
C LYS A 228 7.30 8.62 -14.10
N ARG A 229 7.75 7.72 -14.99
CA ARG A 229 7.85 6.29 -14.71
C ARG A 229 8.81 6.00 -13.56
N GLU A 230 10.00 6.59 -13.56
CA GLU A 230 10.96 6.42 -12.45
C GLU A 230 10.36 6.89 -11.12
N ASN A 231 9.79 8.09 -11.09
CA ASN A 231 9.14 8.63 -9.88
C ASN A 231 8.02 7.71 -9.39
N THR A 232 7.21 7.17 -10.30
CA THR A 232 6.10 6.26 -9.96
C THR A 232 6.63 4.96 -9.38
N LEU A 233 7.64 4.36 -10.00
CA LEU A 233 8.25 3.11 -9.54
C LEU A 233 8.95 3.31 -8.20
N ASP A 234 9.64 4.43 -7.99
CA ASP A 234 10.27 4.75 -6.71
C ASP A 234 9.23 4.95 -5.60
N THR A 235 8.15 5.69 -5.85
CA THR A 235 7.02 5.80 -4.91
C THR A 235 6.43 4.43 -4.59
N LEU A 236 6.16 3.60 -5.61
CA LEU A 236 5.69 2.24 -5.38
C LEU A 236 6.70 1.41 -4.57
N LYS A 237 7.99 1.53 -4.83
CA LYS A 237 9.04 0.77 -4.13
C LYS A 237 9.13 1.17 -2.66
N THR A 238 9.00 2.46 -2.36
CA THR A 238 9.09 2.99 -1.00
C THR A 238 7.81 2.75 -0.21
N ASP A 239 6.65 3.05 -0.80
CA ASP A 239 5.37 3.12 -0.08
C ASP A 239 4.53 1.84 -0.25
N HIS A 240 4.69 1.12 -1.36
CA HIS A 240 3.92 -0.08 -1.70
C HIS A 240 4.75 -1.22 -2.31
N PRO A 241 5.76 -1.78 -1.60
CA PRO A 241 6.76 -2.69 -2.18
C PRO A 241 6.19 -3.91 -2.93
N ILE A 242 5.03 -4.43 -2.49
CA ILE A 242 4.35 -5.55 -3.16
C ILE A 242 3.80 -5.13 -4.53
N LEU A 243 3.24 -3.92 -4.64
CA LEU A 243 2.76 -3.40 -5.91
C LEU A 243 3.92 -3.09 -6.84
N TRP A 244 5.03 -2.57 -6.30
CA TRP A 244 6.27 -2.41 -7.06
C TRP A 244 6.77 -3.74 -7.62
N GLU A 245 6.86 -4.79 -6.79
CA GLU A 245 7.37 -6.08 -7.24
C GLU A 245 6.49 -6.68 -8.35
N ARG A 246 5.16 -6.55 -8.24
CA ARG A 246 4.22 -6.95 -9.29
C ARG A 246 4.43 -6.15 -10.56
N ALA A 247 4.47 -4.81 -10.48
CA ALA A 247 4.72 -3.96 -11.64
C ALA A 247 6.05 -4.32 -12.32
N TRP A 248 7.10 -4.54 -11.53
CA TRP A 248 8.43 -4.92 -12.01
C TRP A 248 8.43 -6.28 -12.72
N GLN A 249 7.75 -7.28 -12.16
CA GLN A 249 7.60 -8.59 -12.80
C GLN A 249 6.84 -8.49 -14.14
N THR A 250 5.74 -7.73 -14.19
CA THR A 250 4.98 -7.51 -15.43
C THR A 250 5.82 -6.83 -16.50
N ILE A 251 6.54 -5.76 -16.13
CA ILE A 251 7.42 -5.00 -17.03
C ILE A 251 8.55 -5.90 -17.56
N ASN A 252 9.26 -6.61 -16.69
CA ASN A 252 10.36 -7.48 -17.09
C ASN A 252 9.91 -8.68 -17.92
N ALA A 253 8.72 -9.21 -17.67
CA ALA A 253 8.17 -10.29 -18.50
C ALA A 253 8.01 -9.84 -19.96
N GLU A 254 7.54 -8.61 -20.17
CA GLU A 254 7.42 -8.04 -21.52
C GLU A 254 8.77 -7.64 -22.12
N GLU A 255 9.71 -7.13 -21.31
CA GLU A 255 11.08 -6.84 -21.75
C GLU A 255 11.79 -8.11 -22.24
N ASN A 256 11.75 -9.20 -21.44
CA ASN A 256 12.30 -10.50 -21.82
C ASN A 256 11.63 -11.06 -23.10
N ARG A 257 10.32 -10.85 -23.27
CA ARG A 257 9.60 -11.25 -24.47
C ARG A 257 10.11 -10.51 -25.70
N LEU A 258 10.35 -9.19 -25.58
CA LEU A 258 10.90 -8.37 -26.65
C LEU A 258 12.33 -8.78 -27.01
N GLU A 259 13.17 -9.06 -26.02
CA GLU A 259 14.53 -9.57 -26.27
C GLU A 259 14.51 -10.92 -26.98
N LEU A 260 13.62 -11.83 -26.58
CA LEU A 260 13.49 -13.15 -27.18
C LEU A 260 12.98 -13.11 -28.63
N LEU A 261 12.02 -12.23 -28.92
CA LEU A 261 11.46 -12.10 -30.26
C LEU A 261 12.37 -11.31 -31.20
N GLY A 262 13.21 -10.40 -30.68
CA GLY A 262 14.05 -9.53 -31.51
C GLY A 262 13.24 -8.82 -32.62
N SER A 263 13.89 -8.52 -33.74
CA SER A 263 13.23 -8.03 -34.96
C SER A 263 12.49 -9.12 -35.75
N ALA A 264 12.09 -10.24 -35.12
CA ALA A 264 11.45 -11.35 -35.82
C ALA A 264 9.95 -11.09 -36.01
N GLY A 265 9.58 -10.66 -37.20
CA GLY A 265 8.20 -10.50 -37.63
C GLY A 265 8.10 -9.76 -38.96
N ALA A 266 7.01 -9.97 -39.70
CA ALA A 266 6.66 -9.16 -40.88
C ALA A 266 5.92 -7.86 -40.51
N ALA A 267 5.73 -7.60 -39.22
CA ALA A 267 5.04 -6.42 -38.71
C ALA A 267 6.01 -5.25 -38.58
N SER A 268 5.50 -4.03 -38.75
CA SER A 268 6.35 -2.84 -38.65
C SER A 268 6.83 -2.64 -37.21
N PRO A 269 8.00 -2.02 -37.00
CA PRO A 269 8.47 -1.65 -35.65
C PRO A 269 7.45 -0.85 -34.83
N SER A 270 6.66 0.01 -35.49
CA SER A 270 5.60 0.76 -34.83
C SER A 270 4.47 -0.12 -34.32
N ASP A 271 4.16 -1.21 -35.02
CA ASP A 271 3.12 -2.15 -34.59
C ASP A 271 3.60 -2.97 -33.40
N HIS A 272 4.87 -3.39 -33.39
CA HIS A 272 5.48 -4.06 -32.24
C HIS A 272 5.47 -3.19 -30.99
N LEU A 273 5.82 -1.90 -31.09
CA LEU A 273 5.78 -0.97 -29.94
C LEU A 273 4.35 -0.76 -29.42
N ARG A 274 3.37 -0.63 -30.33
CA ARG A 274 1.95 -0.46 -29.94
C ARG A 274 1.41 -1.71 -29.24
N GLU A 275 1.75 -2.87 -29.77
CA GLU A 275 1.34 -4.16 -29.21
C GLU A 275 1.97 -4.38 -27.82
N SER A 276 3.25 -4.01 -27.65
CA SER A 276 3.91 -4.03 -26.33
C SER A 276 3.27 -3.06 -25.35
N LEU A 277 2.94 -1.83 -25.77
CA LEU A 277 2.25 -0.88 -24.91
C LEU A 277 0.92 -1.45 -24.40
N THR A 278 0.10 -2.03 -25.31
CA THR A 278 -1.16 -2.66 -24.94
C THR A 278 -0.96 -3.84 -23.99
N ARG A 279 0.07 -4.66 -24.18
CA ARG A 279 0.39 -5.77 -23.27
C ARG A 279 0.81 -5.30 -21.88
N ILE A 280 1.65 -4.28 -21.80
CA ILE A 280 2.05 -3.70 -20.51
C ILE A 280 0.83 -3.12 -19.80
N GLU A 281 0.00 -2.33 -20.49
CA GLU A 281 -1.21 -1.75 -19.89
C GLU A 281 -2.15 -2.84 -19.36
N GLN A 282 -2.42 -3.87 -20.15
CA GLN A 282 -3.30 -4.98 -19.75
C GLN A 282 -2.70 -5.80 -18.59
N GLY A 283 -1.41 -6.09 -18.64
CA GLY A 283 -0.70 -6.82 -17.59
C GLY A 283 -0.70 -6.03 -16.29
N LEU A 284 -0.34 -4.74 -16.34
CA LEU A 284 -0.29 -3.88 -15.17
C LEU A 284 -1.70 -3.64 -14.59
N ALA A 285 -2.71 -3.43 -15.43
CA ALA A 285 -4.10 -3.29 -14.95
C ALA A 285 -4.59 -4.58 -14.25
N LYS A 286 -4.16 -5.74 -14.71
CA LYS A 286 -4.48 -7.03 -14.08
C LYS A 286 -3.73 -7.24 -12.76
N ASP A 287 -2.44 -6.94 -12.73
CA ASP A 287 -1.54 -7.24 -11.59
C ASP A 287 -1.61 -6.16 -10.49
N LEU A 288 -2.03 -4.94 -10.86
CA LEU A 288 -2.27 -3.79 -9.98
C LEU A 288 -3.74 -3.32 -10.08
N PRO A 289 -4.74 -4.16 -9.76
CA PRO A 289 -6.15 -3.86 -9.99
C PRO A 289 -6.69 -2.69 -9.16
N SER A 290 -5.98 -2.31 -8.10
CA SER A 290 -6.33 -1.17 -7.29
C SER A 290 -5.71 0.13 -7.81
N VAL A 291 -4.58 0.11 -8.52
CA VAL A 291 -3.93 1.36 -8.98
C VAL A 291 -4.79 2.07 -10.03
N ALA A 292 -4.85 3.40 -9.95
CA ALA A 292 -5.64 4.21 -10.86
C ALA A 292 -5.23 3.98 -12.32
N HIS A 293 -6.22 3.82 -13.21
CA HIS A 293 -5.97 3.58 -14.64
C HIS A 293 -5.06 4.64 -15.28
N ALA A 294 -5.19 5.91 -14.89
CA ALA A 294 -4.32 6.98 -15.37
C ALA A 294 -2.84 6.69 -15.04
N THR A 295 -2.55 6.25 -13.82
CA THR A 295 -1.20 5.85 -13.39
C THR A 295 -0.71 4.62 -14.15
N ILE A 296 -1.58 3.64 -14.41
CA ILE A 296 -1.23 2.46 -15.24
C ILE A 296 -0.83 2.89 -16.66
N SER A 297 -1.62 3.75 -17.30
CA SER A 297 -1.30 4.26 -18.64
C SER A 297 -0.01 5.09 -18.66
N GLU A 298 0.21 5.96 -17.66
CA GLU A 298 1.46 6.72 -17.53
C GLU A 298 2.68 5.82 -17.31
N LEU A 299 2.58 4.81 -16.44
CA LEU A 299 3.64 3.85 -16.16
C LEU A 299 3.98 3.01 -17.40
N SER A 300 2.97 2.62 -18.17
CA SER A 300 3.11 1.84 -19.41
C SER A 300 3.80 2.66 -20.50
N ALA A 301 3.31 3.88 -20.75
CA ALA A 301 3.89 4.79 -21.74
C ALA A 301 5.33 5.18 -21.37
N GLY A 302 5.60 5.45 -20.10
CA GLY A 302 6.93 5.78 -19.63
C GLY A 302 7.91 4.61 -19.68
N THR A 303 7.45 3.37 -19.48
CA THR A 303 8.25 2.15 -19.69
C THR A 303 8.67 1.99 -21.15
N LEU A 304 7.77 2.26 -22.10
CA LEU A 304 8.13 2.25 -23.52
C LEU A 304 9.18 3.33 -23.86
N CYS A 305 9.02 4.54 -23.29
CA CYS A 305 9.99 5.62 -23.47
C CYS A 305 11.37 5.23 -22.92
N ASP A 306 11.38 4.62 -21.74
CA ASP A 306 12.58 4.11 -21.09
C ASP A 306 13.31 3.06 -21.94
N TRP A 307 12.60 2.05 -22.45
CA TRP A 307 13.20 1.07 -23.36
C TRP A 307 13.73 1.71 -24.64
N LEU A 308 13.03 2.69 -25.23
CA LEU A 308 13.53 3.41 -26.39
C LEU A 308 14.81 4.21 -26.10
N MET A 309 14.96 4.71 -24.87
CA MET A 309 16.14 5.44 -24.42
C MET A 309 17.33 4.53 -24.06
N ARG A 310 17.06 3.34 -23.48
CA ARG A 310 18.10 2.36 -23.09
C ARG A 310 18.54 1.43 -24.21
N CYS A 311 17.61 1.04 -25.07
CA CYS A 311 17.85 -0.07 -25.99
C CYS A 311 18.74 0.39 -27.16
N PRO A 312 19.81 -0.35 -27.50
CA PRO A 312 20.59 -0.11 -28.71
C PRO A 312 19.95 -0.72 -29.97
N LEU A 313 18.70 -1.21 -29.92
CA LEU A 313 17.99 -1.72 -31.11
C LEU A 313 17.95 -0.64 -32.20
N ASP A 314 18.68 -0.91 -33.27
CA ASP A 314 18.63 -0.16 -34.52
C ASP A 314 17.43 -0.64 -35.32
N PHE A 315 16.55 0.30 -35.66
CA PHE A 315 15.54 0.05 -36.68
C PHE A 315 16.21 0.32 -38.03
N ASP A 316 16.41 -0.73 -38.82
CA ASP A 316 16.86 -0.60 -40.19
C ASP A 316 15.88 0.32 -40.94
N SER A 317 16.40 1.35 -41.58
CA SER A 317 15.62 2.14 -42.52
C SER A 317 15.25 1.25 -43.69
N GLU A 318 13.95 1.00 -43.90
CA GLU A 318 13.50 0.58 -45.23
C GLU A 318 13.97 1.64 -46.23
N THR A 319 14.73 1.17 -47.22
CA THR A 319 15.38 1.92 -48.30
C THR A 319 14.50 2.96 -48.97
#